data_AF-A0A9D7R3T1-F1
#
_entry.id   AF-A0A9D7R3T1-F1
#
_cell.length_a   1.000
_cell.length_b   1.000
_cell.length_c   1.000
_cell.angle_alpha   90.00
_cell.angle_beta   90.00
_cell.angle_gamma   90.00
#
_symmetry.space_group_name_H-M   'P 1'
#
loop_
_entity.id
_entity.type
_entity.pdbx_description
1 polymer ?
#
loop_
_entity_poly.entity_id
_entity_poly.type
_entity_poly.pdbx_seq_one_letter_code
_entity_poly.pdbx_strand_id
1 'polypeptide(L)'
;MQSQTTTLTDNLEIFRRDFLNANTWAQRKDGVPLYLIDKLTPEERKVAGAELIKVIHPGDPWPIIGLGYMKSSDSLPKLYKLLTNSSKNMKVTIAHSIFQICQDSKMIDIALEETPEITNPTNLIDILYLLPDFNDERVNAMLNNFRDHQEYLVAYNAARALGLSTDEVVEKFRSTSSSTERNLPKAKIKWWQKIFGAG
;
A
#
# COMPACT_ATOMS: atom_id res chain seq x y z
N MET A 1 34.12 -33.09 5.50
CA MET A 1 32.87 -32.30 5.48
C MET A 1 33.20 -30.93 6.05
N GLN A 2 33.40 -29.93 5.19
CA GLN A 2 33.59 -28.55 5.61
C GLN A 2 32.22 -27.86 5.54
N SER A 3 31.74 -27.34 6.67
CA SER A 3 30.59 -26.45 6.73
C SER A 3 30.92 -25.18 5.95
N GLN A 4 30.15 -24.90 4.91
CA GLN A 4 30.18 -23.61 4.23
C GLN A 4 29.48 -22.59 5.13
N THR A 5 30.26 -21.70 5.74
CA THR A 5 29.76 -20.47 6.35
C THR A 5 29.34 -19.55 5.21
N THR A 6 28.03 -19.50 4.91
CA THR A 6 27.45 -18.54 3.95
C THR A 6 27.81 -17.12 4.35
N THR A 7 28.64 -16.48 3.55
CA THR A 7 28.99 -15.07 3.71
C THR A 7 27.73 -14.25 3.47
N LEU A 8 27.30 -13.48 4.46
CA LEU A 8 26.23 -12.50 4.33
C LEU A 8 26.60 -11.53 3.21
N THR A 9 25.73 -11.37 2.22
CA THR A 9 25.92 -10.39 1.16
C THR A 9 25.43 -9.02 1.61
N ASP A 10 25.99 -7.97 1.02
CA ASP A 10 25.59 -6.59 1.32
C ASP A 10 24.09 -6.35 1.08
N ASN A 11 23.47 -7.04 0.10
CA ASN A 11 22.07 -6.85 -0.24
C ASN A 11 21.10 -7.33 0.84
N LEU A 12 21.35 -8.50 1.44
CA LEU A 12 20.50 -9.01 2.51
C LEU A 12 20.59 -8.14 3.77
N GLU A 13 21.77 -7.61 4.08
CA GLU A 13 21.94 -6.67 5.19
C GLU A 13 21.23 -5.33 4.93
N ILE A 14 21.32 -4.79 3.71
CA ILE A 14 20.56 -3.59 3.31
C ILE A 14 19.06 -3.85 3.44
N PHE A 15 18.56 -5.00 2.95
CA PHE A 15 17.15 -5.38 3.12
C PHE A 15 16.76 -5.42 4.60
N ARG A 16 17.56 -6.06 5.45
CA ARG A 16 17.25 -6.14 6.89
C ARG A 16 17.20 -4.75 7.53
N ARG A 17 18.14 -3.88 7.21
CA ARG A 17 18.22 -2.52 7.77
C ARG A 17 17.08 -1.62 7.29
N ASP A 18 16.85 -1.59 5.98
CA ASP A 18 16.04 -0.55 5.32
C ASP A 18 14.62 -1.03 4.97
N PHE A 19 14.36 -2.35 4.99
CA PHE A 19 13.04 -2.93 4.80
C PHE A 19 12.53 -3.56 6.10
N LEU A 20 13.20 -4.62 6.59
CA LEU A 20 12.67 -5.46 7.68
C LEU A 20 12.60 -4.71 9.02
N ASN A 21 13.67 -3.99 9.37
CA ASN A 21 13.83 -3.31 10.65
C ASN A 21 13.51 -1.81 10.58
N ALA A 22 13.13 -1.30 9.40
CA ALA A 22 12.65 0.07 9.27
C ALA A 22 11.38 0.21 10.11
N ASN A 23 11.39 1.03 11.16
CA ASN A 23 10.27 1.16 12.11
C ASN A 23 9.98 2.60 12.52
N THR A 24 10.67 3.57 11.91
CA THR A 24 10.42 5.00 12.12
C THR A 24 9.65 5.60 10.95
N TRP A 25 8.92 6.69 11.22
CA TRP A 25 8.23 7.43 10.17
C TRP A 25 9.19 7.88 9.06
N ALA A 26 10.39 8.37 9.40
CA ALA A 26 11.35 8.87 8.41
C ALA A 26 11.82 7.79 7.43
N GLN A 27 11.95 6.54 7.88
CA GLN A 27 12.30 5.40 7.02
C GLN A 27 11.13 4.95 6.16
N ARG A 28 9.89 5.12 6.63
CA ARG A 28 8.70 4.55 6.00
C ARG A 28 7.88 5.54 5.15
N LYS A 29 8.15 6.84 5.23
CA LYS A 29 7.35 7.91 4.61
C LYS A 29 7.19 7.80 3.09
N ASP A 30 8.13 7.16 2.41
CA ASP A 30 8.16 7.05 0.94
C ASP A 30 7.51 5.74 0.44
N GLY A 31 6.92 4.94 1.33
CA GLY A 31 6.27 3.68 1.01
C GLY A 31 7.22 2.47 1.08
N VAL A 32 6.68 1.28 0.79
CA VAL A 32 7.41 0.01 0.87
C VAL A 32 8.54 -0.02 -0.19
N PRO A 33 9.82 -0.16 0.20
CA PRO A 33 10.93 -0.13 -0.75
C PRO A 33 11.12 -1.48 -1.46
N LEU A 34 10.15 -1.86 -2.30
CA LEU A 34 10.11 -3.17 -2.99
C LEU A 34 11.36 -3.44 -3.85
N TYR A 35 12.01 -2.40 -4.37
CA TYR A 35 13.28 -2.51 -5.11
C TYR A 35 14.42 -3.18 -4.30
N LEU A 36 14.33 -3.19 -2.96
CA LEU A 36 15.28 -3.92 -2.12
C LEU A 36 15.12 -5.44 -2.23
N ILE A 37 13.90 -5.90 -2.50
CA ILE A 37 13.59 -7.32 -2.74
C ILE A 37 14.11 -7.75 -4.13
N ASP A 38 14.10 -6.86 -5.11
CA ASP A 38 14.60 -7.13 -6.48
C ASP A 38 16.12 -7.31 -6.55
N LYS A 39 16.84 -6.76 -5.56
CA LYS A 39 18.29 -6.90 -5.44
C LYS A 39 18.73 -8.21 -4.80
N LEU A 40 17.80 -8.95 -4.19
CA LEU A 40 18.13 -10.20 -3.50
C LEU A 40 18.38 -11.32 -4.49
N THR A 41 19.40 -12.13 -4.22
CA THR A 41 19.58 -13.43 -4.90
C THR A 41 18.43 -14.39 -4.53
N PRO A 42 18.20 -15.47 -5.28
CA PRO A 42 17.19 -16.47 -4.91
C PRO A 42 17.34 -17.03 -3.49
N GLU A 43 18.58 -17.27 -3.05
CA GLU A 43 18.92 -17.76 -1.72
C GLU A 43 18.60 -16.72 -0.64
N GLU A 44 19.00 -15.46 -0.87
CA GLU A 44 18.69 -14.35 0.04
C GLU A 44 17.19 -14.10 0.12
N ARG A 45 16.48 -14.19 -1.02
CA ARG A 45 15.03 -14.04 -1.09
C ARG A 45 14.33 -15.12 -0.25
N LYS A 46 14.86 -16.35 -0.21
CA LYS A 46 14.36 -17.41 0.68
C LYS A 46 14.56 -17.06 2.15
N VAL A 47 15.72 -16.53 2.53
CA VAL A 47 16.01 -16.09 3.91
C VAL A 47 15.11 -14.93 4.30
N ALA A 48 15.03 -13.89 3.47
CA ALA A 48 14.18 -12.72 3.67
C ALA A 48 12.70 -13.11 3.82
N GLY A 49 12.21 -14.03 2.98
CA GLY A 49 10.83 -14.53 3.08
C GLY A 49 10.55 -15.21 4.42
N ALA A 50 11.46 -16.06 4.88
CA ALA A 50 11.33 -16.70 6.20
C ALA A 50 11.38 -15.69 7.35
N GLU A 51 12.16 -14.61 7.23
CA GLU A 51 12.23 -13.53 8.22
C GLU A 51 10.95 -12.69 8.24
N LEU A 52 10.43 -12.31 7.07
CA LEU A 52 9.15 -11.60 6.93
C LEU A 52 7.99 -12.40 7.53
N ILE A 53 7.90 -13.70 7.23
CA ILE A 53 6.85 -14.57 7.79
C ILE A 53 6.86 -14.57 9.32
N LYS A 54 8.04 -14.50 9.96
CA LYS A 54 8.13 -14.46 11.42
C LYS A 54 7.52 -13.17 11.98
N VAL A 55 7.74 -12.04 11.33
CA VAL A 55 7.35 -10.72 11.84
C VAL A 55 5.96 -10.24 11.41
N ILE A 56 5.29 -10.88 10.44
CA ILE A 56 3.96 -10.38 10.01
C ILE A 56 2.93 -10.36 11.15
N HIS A 57 2.20 -9.24 11.27
CA HIS A 57 1.10 -9.02 12.21
C HIS A 57 0.12 -7.94 11.69
N PRO A 58 -1.12 -7.83 12.22
CA PRO A 58 -2.16 -6.93 11.69
C PRO A 58 -1.89 -5.42 11.79
N GLY A 59 -0.78 -5.02 12.41
CA GLY A 59 -0.44 -3.62 12.66
C GLY A 59 0.67 -3.09 11.75
N ASP A 60 1.26 -3.95 10.92
CA ASP A 60 2.35 -3.58 10.03
C ASP A 60 2.11 -4.14 8.62
N PRO A 61 1.75 -3.29 7.64
CA PRO A 61 1.49 -3.73 6.28
C PRO A 61 2.77 -4.07 5.50
N TRP A 62 3.94 -3.54 5.89
CA TRP A 62 5.17 -3.66 5.10
C TRP A 62 5.60 -5.12 4.88
N PRO A 63 5.70 -5.95 5.93
CA PRO A 63 6.04 -7.36 5.73
C PRO A 63 5.02 -8.14 4.91
N ILE A 64 3.73 -7.78 5.01
CA ILE A 64 2.63 -8.42 4.28
C ILE A 64 2.77 -8.11 2.78
N ILE A 65 2.92 -6.83 2.44
CA ILE A 65 3.13 -6.37 1.06
C ILE A 65 4.40 -7.00 0.46
N GLY A 66 5.49 -7.05 1.23
CA GLY A 66 6.74 -7.69 0.79
C GLY A 66 6.55 -9.17 0.42
N LEU A 67 5.82 -9.94 1.24
CA LEU A 67 5.53 -11.35 0.95
C LEU A 67 4.64 -11.53 -0.27
N GLY A 68 3.66 -10.64 -0.46
CA GLY A 68 2.84 -10.58 -1.67
C GLY A 68 3.68 -10.37 -2.93
N TYR A 69 4.55 -9.35 -2.90
CA TYR A 69 5.46 -9.02 -3.99
C TYR A 69 6.44 -10.17 -4.30
N MET A 70 6.95 -10.84 -3.28
CA MET A 70 7.85 -12.00 -3.41
C MET A 70 7.15 -13.27 -3.94
N LYS A 71 5.82 -13.29 -4.01
CA LYS A 71 5.02 -14.48 -4.32
C LYS A 71 5.29 -15.64 -3.34
N SER A 72 5.46 -15.33 -2.05
CA SER A 72 5.83 -16.31 -1.02
C SER A 72 4.66 -17.25 -0.67
N SER A 73 4.59 -18.41 -1.32
CA SER A 73 3.59 -19.45 -1.03
C SER A 73 3.60 -19.91 0.43
N ASP A 74 4.78 -19.96 1.04
CA ASP A 74 4.98 -20.40 2.44
C ASP A 74 4.27 -19.47 3.45
N SER A 75 3.96 -18.24 3.05
CA SER A 75 3.26 -17.27 3.90
C SER A 75 1.75 -17.45 3.94
N LEU A 76 1.15 -18.15 2.96
CA LEU A 76 -0.31 -18.22 2.79
C LEU A 76 -1.06 -18.67 4.06
N PRO A 77 -0.65 -19.73 4.79
CA PRO A 77 -1.38 -20.15 5.99
C PRO A 77 -1.47 -19.05 7.06
N LYS A 78 -0.39 -18.27 7.23
CA LYS A 78 -0.36 -17.18 8.21
C LYS A 78 -1.13 -15.97 7.69
N LEU A 79 -1.05 -15.65 6.39
CA LEU A 79 -1.83 -14.57 5.79
C LEU A 79 -3.34 -14.80 5.89
N TYR A 80 -3.84 -15.99 5.53
CA TYR A 80 -5.26 -16.33 5.70
C TYR A 80 -5.72 -16.25 7.16
N LYS A 81 -4.87 -16.64 8.12
CA LYS A 81 -5.18 -16.50 9.55
C LYS A 81 -5.24 -15.03 10.01
N LEU A 82 -4.39 -14.16 9.46
CA LEU A 82 -4.40 -12.73 9.78
C LEU A 82 -5.63 -12.05 9.17
N LEU A 83 -6.01 -12.42 7.95
CA LEU A 83 -7.15 -11.86 7.22
C LEU A 83 -8.44 -11.83 8.05
N THR A 84 -8.76 -12.90 8.78
CA THR A 84 -10.01 -12.99 9.55
C THR A 84 -10.07 -12.03 10.74
N ASN A 85 -8.93 -11.61 11.29
CA ASN A 85 -8.84 -10.87 12.56
C ASN A 85 -8.28 -9.45 12.40
N SER A 86 -8.23 -8.94 11.17
CA SER A 86 -7.60 -7.65 10.84
C SER A 86 -8.63 -6.55 10.65
N SER A 87 -8.22 -5.30 10.82
CA SER A 87 -9.04 -4.12 10.47
C SER A 87 -9.34 -4.11 8.97
N LYS A 88 -10.43 -3.44 8.57
CA LYS A 88 -10.89 -3.41 7.17
C LYS A 88 -9.78 -3.05 6.16
N ASN A 89 -9.03 -1.98 6.44
CA ASN A 89 -7.89 -1.58 5.59
C ASN A 89 -6.79 -2.65 5.53
N MET A 90 -6.47 -3.28 6.66
CA MET A 90 -5.47 -4.33 6.70
C MET A 90 -5.96 -5.62 6.02
N LYS A 91 -7.25 -5.92 6.07
CA LYS A 91 -7.84 -7.01 5.29
C LYS A 91 -7.63 -6.80 3.80
N VAL A 92 -7.83 -5.58 3.29
CA VAL A 92 -7.57 -5.26 1.88
C VAL A 92 -6.09 -5.48 1.54
N THR A 93 -5.15 -5.02 2.37
CA THR A 93 -3.70 -5.26 2.16
C THR A 93 -3.33 -6.74 2.16
N ILE A 94 -3.89 -7.52 3.10
CA ILE A 94 -3.65 -8.97 3.18
C ILE A 94 -4.27 -9.68 1.97
N ALA A 95 -5.49 -9.31 1.60
CA ALA A 95 -6.20 -9.86 0.44
C ALA A 95 -5.41 -9.60 -0.85
N HIS A 96 -4.92 -8.37 -1.03
CA HIS A 96 -4.02 -8.01 -2.15
C HIS A 96 -2.77 -8.90 -2.16
N SER A 97 -2.12 -9.08 -1.02
CA SER A 97 -0.91 -9.90 -0.94
C SER A 97 -1.17 -11.38 -1.26
N ILE A 98 -2.28 -11.94 -0.77
CA ILE A 98 -2.71 -13.31 -1.08
C ILE A 98 -3.02 -13.45 -2.58
N PHE A 99 -3.76 -12.48 -3.15
CA PHE A 99 -4.08 -12.45 -4.57
C PHE A 99 -2.79 -12.40 -5.41
N GLN A 100 -1.84 -11.54 -5.03
CA GLN A 100 -0.54 -11.49 -5.68
C GLN A 100 0.15 -12.87 -5.68
N ILE A 101 0.13 -13.60 -4.56
CA ILE A 101 0.80 -14.91 -4.44
C ILE A 101 0.12 -16.00 -5.28
N CYS A 102 -1.21 -16.11 -5.24
CA CYS A 102 -1.92 -17.30 -5.75
C CYS A 102 -3.19 -17.02 -6.56
N GLN A 103 -3.52 -15.75 -6.81
CA GLN A 103 -4.69 -15.34 -7.60
C GLN A 103 -6.03 -15.86 -7.06
N ASP A 104 -6.16 -16.02 -5.72
CA ASP A 104 -7.45 -16.38 -5.12
C ASP A 104 -8.47 -15.27 -5.36
N SER A 105 -9.40 -15.50 -6.28
CA SER A 105 -10.46 -14.58 -6.66
C SER A 105 -11.34 -14.11 -5.50
N LYS A 106 -11.45 -14.88 -4.40
CA LYS A 106 -12.19 -14.45 -3.20
C LYS A 106 -11.58 -13.21 -2.56
N MET A 107 -10.29 -12.97 -2.77
CA MET A 107 -9.61 -11.78 -2.26
C MET A 107 -10.11 -10.50 -2.94
N ILE A 108 -10.59 -10.60 -4.19
CA ILE A 108 -11.23 -9.49 -4.88
C ILE A 108 -12.54 -9.14 -4.19
N ASP A 109 -13.35 -10.15 -3.84
CA ASP A 109 -14.63 -9.93 -3.16
C ASP A 109 -14.42 -9.28 -1.78
N ILE A 110 -13.39 -9.69 -1.04
CA ILE A 110 -13.01 -9.04 0.23
C ILE A 110 -12.60 -7.58 -0.01
N ALA A 111 -11.83 -7.29 -1.05
CA ALA A 111 -11.45 -5.92 -1.36
C ALA A 111 -12.68 -5.05 -1.69
N LEU A 112 -13.63 -5.58 -2.44
CA LEU A 112 -14.88 -4.91 -2.80
C LEU A 112 -15.81 -4.69 -1.59
N GLU A 113 -15.87 -5.64 -0.66
CA GLU A 113 -16.69 -5.56 0.56
C GLU A 113 -16.10 -4.56 1.57
N GLU A 114 -14.79 -4.65 1.82
CA GLU A 114 -14.16 -3.92 2.94
C GLU A 114 -13.75 -2.49 2.58
N THR A 115 -13.43 -2.21 1.31
CA THR A 115 -12.92 -0.88 0.91
C THR A 115 -13.94 0.26 1.10
N PRO A 116 -15.22 0.15 0.68
CA PRO A 116 -16.22 1.22 0.86
C PRO A 116 -16.48 1.58 2.32
N GLU A 117 -16.20 0.62 3.21
CA GLU A 117 -16.42 0.69 4.65
C GLU A 117 -15.28 1.37 5.43
N ILE A 118 -14.20 1.76 4.75
CA ILE A 118 -13.05 2.46 5.36
C ILE A 118 -13.32 3.97 5.36
N THR A 119 -13.70 4.48 6.52
CA THR A 119 -14.05 5.89 6.70
C THR A 119 -12.85 6.80 7.01
N ASN A 120 -11.73 6.24 7.46
CA ASN A 120 -10.51 7.01 7.71
C ASN A 120 -9.79 7.30 6.39
N PRO A 121 -9.65 8.58 5.97
CA PRO A 121 -9.06 8.91 4.68
C PRO A 121 -7.61 8.48 4.52
N THR A 122 -6.81 8.50 5.61
CA THR A 122 -5.41 8.05 5.57
C THR A 122 -5.35 6.56 5.27
N ASN A 123 -6.13 5.74 5.99
CA ASN A 123 -6.20 4.30 5.75
C ASN A 123 -6.71 3.96 4.35
N LEU A 124 -7.64 4.76 3.82
CA LEU A 124 -8.17 4.58 2.47
C LEU A 124 -7.10 4.90 1.42
N ILE A 125 -6.38 6.02 1.56
CA ILE A 125 -5.26 6.38 0.67
C ILE A 125 -4.21 5.27 0.64
N ASP A 126 -3.90 4.67 1.80
CA ASP A 126 -2.91 3.61 1.93
C ASP A 126 -3.25 2.32 1.17
N ILE A 127 -4.50 2.12 0.76
CA ILE A 127 -4.90 0.92 -0.01
C ILE A 127 -5.26 1.23 -1.46
N LEU A 128 -5.56 2.49 -1.83
CA LEU A 128 -5.99 2.85 -3.18
C LEU A 128 -4.99 2.43 -4.27
N TYR A 129 -3.68 2.49 -3.98
CA TYR A 129 -2.65 2.09 -4.94
C TYR A 129 -2.50 0.57 -5.09
N LEU A 130 -3.06 -0.23 -4.17
CA LEU A 130 -3.06 -1.70 -4.25
C LEU A 130 -4.19 -2.22 -5.14
N LEU A 131 -5.31 -1.48 -5.20
CA LEU A 131 -6.53 -1.94 -5.85
C LEU A 131 -6.38 -2.24 -7.35
N PRO A 132 -5.63 -1.46 -8.16
CA PRO A 132 -5.46 -1.77 -9.59
C PRO A 132 -4.85 -3.14 -9.86
N ASP A 133 -4.03 -3.65 -8.93
CA ASP A 133 -3.33 -4.93 -9.09
C ASP A 133 -4.27 -6.16 -9.07
N PHE A 134 -5.52 -5.99 -8.65
CA PHE A 134 -6.53 -7.04 -8.77
C PHE A 134 -6.97 -7.28 -10.22
N ASN A 135 -6.75 -6.30 -11.12
CA ASN A 135 -7.13 -6.36 -12.52
C ASN A 135 -8.60 -6.81 -12.75
N ASP A 136 -9.51 -6.29 -11.93
CA ASP A 136 -10.94 -6.61 -11.95
C ASP A 136 -11.77 -5.35 -12.24
N GLU A 137 -12.69 -5.44 -13.20
CA GLU A 137 -13.53 -4.31 -13.63
C GLU A 137 -14.40 -3.74 -12.50
N ARG A 138 -14.85 -4.57 -11.56
CA ARG A 138 -15.63 -4.13 -10.39
C ARG A 138 -14.77 -3.29 -9.45
N VAL A 139 -13.50 -3.66 -9.29
CA VAL A 139 -12.53 -2.88 -8.49
C VAL A 139 -12.25 -1.55 -9.17
N ASN A 140 -12.09 -1.53 -10.50
CA ASN A 140 -11.91 -0.30 -11.27
C ASN A 140 -13.15 0.60 -11.19
N ALA A 141 -14.36 0.04 -11.24
CA ALA A 141 -15.60 0.80 -11.05
C ALA A 141 -15.68 1.42 -9.65
N MET A 142 -15.30 0.67 -8.61
CA MET A 142 -15.21 1.19 -7.23
C MET A 142 -14.17 2.33 -7.11
N LEU A 143 -12.98 2.15 -7.70
CA LEU A 143 -11.96 3.21 -7.77
C LEU A 143 -12.49 4.47 -8.47
N ASN A 144 -13.25 4.29 -9.56
CA ASN A 144 -13.82 5.41 -10.28
C ASN A 144 -14.81 6.21 -9.41
N ASN A 145 -15.61 5.54 -8.59
CA ASN A 145 -16.49 6.22 -7.62
C ASN A 145 -15.70 7.05 -6.59
N PHE A 146 -14.52 6.60 -6.17
CA PHE A 146 -13.68 7.36 -5.24
C PHE A 146 -13.12 8.65 -5.82
N ARG A 147 -13.10 8.85 -7.16
CA ARG A 147 -12.71 10.14 -7.77
C ARG A 147 -13.65 11.28 -7.38
N ASP A 148 -14.87 10.97 -6.96
CA ASP A 148 -15.84 11.96 -6.49
C ASP A 148 -15.88 12.13 -4.97
N HIS A 149 -14.96 11.49 -4.25
CA HIS A 149 -14.88 11.55 -2.80
C HIS A 149 -14.67 12.99 -2.30
N GLN A 150 -15.28 13.32 -1.14
CA GLN A 150 -15.25 14.67 -0.56
C GLN A 150 -13.85 15.08 -0.05
N GLU A 151 -13.01 14.11 0.30
CA GLU A 151 -11.61 14.34 0.64
C GLU A 151 -10.74 14.37 -0.60
N TYR A 152 -10.09 15.51 -0.86
CA TYR A 152 -9.24 15.72 -2.03
C TYR A 152 -8.21 14.61 -2.24
N LEU A 153 -7.48 14.23 -1.19
CA LEU A 153 -6.40 13.25 -1.32
C LEU A 153 -6.93 11.85 -1.68
N VAL A 154 -8.16 11.51 -1.28
CA VAL A 154 -8.79 10.25 -1.69
C VAL A 154 -9.13 10.31 -3.18
N ALA A 155 -9.82 11.37 -3.62
CA ALA A 155 -10.18 11.58 -5.02
C ALA A 155 -8.96 11.62 -5.94
N TYR A 156 -7.92 12.33 -5.52
CA TYR A 156 -6.66 12.48 -6.25
C TYR A 156 -5.93 11.14 -6.39
N ASN A 157 -5.79 10.37 -5.29
CA ASN A 157 -5.12 9.07 -5.36
C ASN A 157 -5.93 8.02 -6.11
N ALA A 158 -7.27 8.09 -6.10
CA ALA A 158 -8.12 7.23 -6.91
C ALA A 158 -7.93 7.48 -8.41
N ALA A 159 -7.88 8.75 -8.83
CA ALA A 159 -7.58 9.11 -10.22
C ALA A 159 -6.17 8.61 -10.64
N ARG A 160 -5.16 8.80 -9.78
CA ARG A 160 -3.80 8.30 -10.03
C ARG A 160 -3.72 6.78 -10.12
N ALA A 161 -4.42 6.06 -9.23
CA ALA A 161 -4.45 4.59 -9.24
C ALA A 161 -5.03 4.06 -10.56
N LEU A 162 -5.98 4.77 -11.16
CA LEU A 162 -6.54 4.46 -12.48
C LEU A 162 -5.68 4.93 -13.67
N GLY A 163 -4.55 5.59 -13.42
CA GLY A 163 -3.72 6.17 -14.49
C GLY A 163 -4.38 7.35 -15.21
N LEU A 164 -5.36 8.01 -14.59
CA LEU A 164 -6.08 9.15 -15.16
C LEU A 164 -5.41 10.47 -14.77
N SER A 165 -5.70 11.53 -15.54
CA SER A 165 -5.30 12.90 -15.14
C SER A 165 -5.97 13.29 -13.83
N THR A 166 -5.24 14.05 -13.02
CA THR A 166 -5.73 14.63 -11.76
C THR A 166 -6.25 16.06 -11.92
N ASP A 167 -6.16 16.66 -13.12
CA ASP A 167 -6.53 18.05 -13.38
C ASP A 167 -8.00 18.33 -13.04
N GLU A 168 -8.91 17.43 -13.42
CA GLU A 168 -10.34 17.54 -13.12
C GLU A 168 -10.61 17.55 -11.60
N VAL A 169 -9.89 16.71 -10.85
CA VAL A 169 -9.98 16.65 -9.39
C VAL A 169 -9.45 17.94 -8.79
N VAL A 170 -8.29 18.43 -9.25
CA VAL A 170 -7.70 19.68 -8.79
C VAL A 170 -8.64 20.86 -9.02
N GLU A 171 -9.25 20.96 -10.21
CA GLU A 171 -10.15 22.05 -10.57
C GLU A 171 -11.46 22.03 -9.76
N LYS A 172 -12.05 20.84 -9.58
CA LYS A 172 -13.22 20.64 -8.70
C LYS A 172 -12.97 21.14 -7.28
N PHE A 173 -11.80 20.85 -6.72
CA PHE A 173 -11.48 21.26 -5.35
C PHE A 173 -11.05 22.73 -5.23
N ARG A 174 -10.44 23.31 -6.27
CA ARG A 174 -10.15 24.75 -6.34
C ARG A 174 -11.44 25.58 -6.37
N SER A 175 -12.36 25.23 -7.25
CA SER A 175 -13.66 25.92 -7.38
C SER A 175 -14.50 25.83 -6.09
N THR A 176 -14.54 24.66 -5.45
CA THR A 176 -15.23 24.46 -4.16
C THR A 176 -14.59 25.27 -3.01
N SER A 177 -13.28 25.49 -3.07
CA SER A 177 -12.56 26.32 -2.07
C SER A 177 -12.85 27.81 -2.26
N SER A 178 -13.02 28.28 -3.50
CA SER A 178 -13.39 29.68 -3.79
C SER A 178 -14.84 30.03 -3.43
N SER A 179 -15.75 29.05 -3.37
CA SER A 179 -17.12 29.24 -2.86
C SER A 179 -17.23 29.10 -1.34
N THR A 180 -16.17 28.61 -0.68
CA THR A 180 -16.15 28.29 0.76
C THR A 180 -14.96 28.97 1.47
N GLU A 181 -14.67 30.21 1.13
CA GLU A 181 -13.89 31.09 2.02
C GLU A 181 -14.71 31.38 3.27
N ARG A 182 -14.72 30.46 4.24
CA ARG A 182 -14.94 30.81 5.65
C ARG A 182 -14.35 29.87 6.70
N ASN A 183 -13.87 28.65 6.42
CA ASN A 183 -13.34 27.77 7.49
C ASN A 183 -12.30 26.72 7.06
N LEU A 184 -11.17 27.11 6.46
CA LEU A 184 -10.00 26.24 6.34
C LEU A 184 -8.84 26.78 7.20
N PRO A 185 -8.22 25.97 8.08
CA PRO A 185 -7.06 26.39 8.84
C PRO A 185 -5.92 26.79 7.90
N LYS A 186 -5.37 28.00 8.09
CA LYS A 186 -4.31 28.61 7.27
C LYS A 186 -3.10 27.69 7.00
N ALA A 187 -2.87 26.69 7.87
CA ALA A 187 -1.81 25.69 7.71
C ALA A 187 -2.03 24.74 6.52
N LYS A 188 -3.28 24.33 6.22
CA LYS A 188 -3.57 23.52 5.03
C LYS A 188 -3.32 24.34 3.76
N ILE A 189 -3.81 25.58 3.70
CA ILE A 189 -3.64 26.49 2.54
C ILE A 189 -2.15 26.71 2.21
N LYS A 190 -1.30 26.88 3.24
CA LYS A 190 0.16 27.00 3.05
C LYS A 190 0.82 25.74 2.49
N TRP A 191 0.34 24.55 2.87
CA TRP A 191 0.83 23.28 2.30
C TRP A 191 0.38 23.12 0.84
N TRP A 192 -0.85 23.49 0.54
CA TRP A 192 -1.42 23.49 -0.82
C TRP A 192 -0.66 24.40 -1.80
N GLN A 193 -0.35 25.64 -1.40
CA GLN A 193 0.43 26.58 -2.23
C GLN A 193 1.87 26.11 -2.44
N LYS A 194 2.47 25.43 -1.45
CA LYS A 194 3.85 24.94 -1.54
C LYS A 194 4.02 23.73 -2.45
N ILE A 195 3.01 22.86 -2.54
CA ILE A 195 3.06 21.64 -3.37
C ILE A 195 2.61 21.92 -4.82
N PHE A 196 1.66 22.85 -5.03
CA PHE A 196 1.00 23.00 -6.34
C PHE A 196 0.99 24.45 -6.88
N GLY A 197 1.67 25.40 -6.21
CA GLY A 197 1.61 26.84 -6.51
C GLY A 197 2.84 27.42 -7.21
N ALA A 198 3.58 26.64 -8.00
CA ALA A 198 4.60 27.17 -8.90
C ALA A 198 4.28 26.70 -10.33
N GLY A 199 3.55 27.56 -11.05
CA GLY A 199 3.67 27.67 -12.50
C GLY A 199 4.66 28.78 -12.82
#